data_AF-A0A7L4REH2-F1
#
_entry.id   AF-A0A7L4REH2-F1
#
_cell.length_a   1.000
_cell.length_b   1.000
_cell.length_c   1.000
_cell.angle_alpha   90.00
_cell.angle_beta   90.00
_cell.angle_gamma   90.00
#
_symmetry.space_group_name_H-M   'P 1'
#
loop_
_entity.id
_entity.type
_entity.pdbx_description
1 polymer ?
#
loop_
_entity_poly.entity_id
_entity_poly.type
_entity_poly.pdbx_seq_one_letter_code
_entity_poly.pdbx_strand_id
1 'polypeptide(L)'
;MHRIIWLKIGGKRLHLVKLAGAFFITAAVLMVAEAAYNIFVTVQKATYAYLNPALIPQLFGWSIGANPSALGGSFTTQDVLGVLLGPIAAFLFWLGVLMVAIMVYQSGKIVLPVEEYEQNISEHHRQLIAKAITAKKKK
;
A
#
# COMPACT_ATOMS: atom_id res chain seq x y z
N MET A 1 6.84 -23.43 18.67
CA MET A 1 5.92 -23.93 17.62
C MET A 1 5.25 -22.74 16.93
N HIS A 2 5.85 -22.17 15.89
CA HIS A 2 5.20 -21.13 15.08
C HIS A 2 4.35 -21.80 13.99
N ARG A 3 3.03 -21.59 14.04
CA ARG A 3 2.10 -22.11 13.03
C ARG A 3 2.12 -21.16 11.83
N ILE A 4 2.93 -21.49 10.83
CA ILE A 4 2.91 -20.77 9.55
C ILE A 4 1.66 -21.22 8.79
N ILE A 5 0.77 -20.28 8.50
CA ILE A 5 -0.47 -20.54 7.78
C ILE A 5 -0.17 -20.43 6.28
N TRP A 6 -0.28 -21.55 5.58
CA TRP A 6 -0.04 -21.68 4.14
C TRP A 6 -1.37 -21.62 3.39
N LEU A 7 -1.43 -20.81 2.35
CA LEU A 7 -2.58 -20.77 1.45
C LEU A 7 -2.20 -21.42 0.12
N LYS A 8 -2.89 -22.50 -0.27
CA LYS A 8 -2.65 -23.16 -1.56
C LYS A 8 -3.60 -22.56 -2.60
N ILE A 9 -3.04 -21.86 -3.60
CA ILE A 9 -3.81 -21.31 -4.74
C ILE A 9 -3.15 -21.83 -6.03
N GLY A 10 -3.94 -22.43 -6.92
CA GLY A 10 -3.47 -22.86 -8.25
C GLY A 10 -2.32 -23.88 -8.22
N GLY A 11 -2.25 -24.73 -7.19
CA GLY A 11 -1.17 -25.71 -7.02
C GLY A 11 0.12 -25.16 -6.40
N LYS A 12 0.28 -23.83 -6.30
CA LYS A 12 1.40 -23.20 -5.59
C LYS A 12 1.03 -22.89 -4.14
N ARG A 13 1.97 -23.12 -3.23
CA ARG A 13 1.84 -22.72 -1.82
C ARG A 13 2.30 -21.27 -1.71
N LEU A 14 1.38 -20.37 -1.37
CA LEU A 14 1.65 -18.95 -1.17
C LEU A 14 1.59 -18.65 0.33
N HIS A 15 2.58 -17.92 0.82
CA HIS A 15 2.59 -17.44 2.20
C HIS A 15 1.70 -16.22 2.35
N LEU A 16 0.90 -16.20 3.42
CA LEU A 16 -0.02 -15.10 3.72
C LEU A 16 0.69 -13.76 3.87
N VAL A 17 1.92 -13.71 4.39
CA VAL A 17 2.67 -12.45 4.54
C VAL A 17 3.03 -11.83 3.18
N LYS A 18 3.50 -12.64 2.22
CA LYS A 18 3.78 -12.17 0.86
C LYS A 18 2.50 -11.75 0.12
N LEU A 19 1.40 -12.47 0.34
CA LEU A 19 0.11 -12.16 -0.26
C LEU A 19 -0.48 -10.86 0.31
N ALA A 20 -0.42 -10.69 1.64
CA ALA A 20 -0.81 -9.46 2.32
C ALA A 20 0.07 -8.28 1.86
N GLY A 21 1.41 -8.46 1.82
CA GLY A 21 2.32 -7.45 1.31
C GLY A 21 2.02 -7.04 -0.13
N ALA A 22 1.77 -8.01 -1.02
CA ALA A 22 1.38 -7.72 -2.40
C ALA A 22 0.04 -6.96 -2.48
N PHE A 23 -0.95 -7.37 -1.68
CA PHE A 23 -2.24 -6.69 -1.59
C PHE A 23 -2.08 -5.23 -1.13
N PHE A 24 -1.31 -4.99 -0.07
CA PHE A 24 -1.05 -3.64 0.43
C PHE A 24 -0.27 -2.78 -0.56
N ILE A 25 0.68 -3.35 -1.32
CA ILE A 25 1.36 -2.63 -2.40
C ILE A 25 0.35 -2.21 -3.46
N THR A 26 -0.49 -3.12 -3.95
CA THR A 26 -1.50 -2.80 -4.97
C THR A 26 -2.47 -1.72 -4.48
N ALA A 27 -2.97 -1.85 -3.25
CA ALA A 27 -3.85 -0.86 -2.65
C ALA A 27 -3.17 0.52 -2.52
N ALA A 28 -1.92 0.56 -2.05
CA ALA A 28 -1.18 1.81 -1.91
C ALA A 28 -0.90 2.47 -3.28
N VAL A 29 -0.59 1.69 -4.32
CA VAL A 29 -0.41 2.24 -5.68
C VAL A 29 -1.70 2.89 -6.19
N LEU A 30 -2.85 2.25 -6.00
CA LEU A 30 -4.14 2.82 -6.39
C LEU A 30 -4.43 4.12 -5.63
N MET A 31 -4.17 4.15 -4.32
CA MET A 31 -4.37 5.34 -3.50
C MET A 31 -3.42 6.48 -3.85
N VAL A 32 -2.16 6.18 -4.22
CA VAL A 32 -1.21 7.17 -4.73
C VAL A 32 -1.72 7.76 -6.05
N ALA A 33 -2.24 6.93 -6.96
CA ALA A 33 -2.80 7.38 -8.23
C ALA A 33 -4.05 8.26 -8.02
N GLU A 34 -4.93 7.88 -7.11
CA GLU A 34 -6.11 8.67 -6.72
C GLU A 34 -5.70 10.03 -6.14
N ALA A 35 -4.74 10.06 -5.21
CA ALA A 35 -4.25 11.29 -4.63
C ALA A 35 -3.59 12.21 -5.68
N ALA A 36 -2.83 11.63 -6.61
CA ALA A 36 -2.26 12.37 -7.75
C ALA A 36 -3.37 12.99 -8.62
N TYR A 37 -4.40 12.22 -8.95
CA TYR A 37 -5.57 12.73 -9.69
C TYR A 37 -6.26 13.88 -8.95
N ASN A 38 -6.46 13.74 -7.63
CA ASN A 38 -7.08 14.77 -6.80
C ASN A 38 -6.26 16.07 -6.75
N ILE A 39 -4.93 16.01 -6.85
CA ILE A 39 -4.08 17.21 -6.99
C ILE A 39 -4.45 17.94 -8.29
N PHE A 40 -4.51 17.24 -9.43
CA PHE A 40 -4.86 17.86 -10.73
C PHE A 40 -6.27 18.47 -10.71
N VAL A 41 -7.26 17.74 -10.18
CA VAL A 41 -8.63 18.26 -10.04
C VAL A 41 -8.65 19.51 -9.17
N THR A 42 -7.91 19.52 -8.07
CA THR A 42 -7.82 20.67 -7.17
C THR A 42 -7.20 21.88 -7.85
N VAL A 43 -6.13 21.70 -8.63
CA VAL A 43 -5.54 22.77 -9.44
C VAL A 43 -6.55 23.32 -10.44
N GLN A 44 -7.29 22.47 -11.13
CA GLN A 44 -8.33 22.93 -12.08
C GLN A 44 -9.42 23.74 -11.37
N LYS A 45 -9.93 23.23 -10.25
CA LYS A 45 -10.91 23.96 -9.42
C LYS A 45 -10.38 25.31 -8.96
N ALA A 46 -9.09 25.41 -8.61
CA ALA A 46 -8.45 26.65 -8.19
C ALA A 46 -8.41 27.67 -9.33
N THR A 47 -8.10 27.22 -10.55
CA THR A 47 -8.17 28.06 -11.75
C THR A 47 -9.60 28.56 -12.03
N TYR A 48 -10.60 27.69 -11.91
CA TYR A 48 -12.01 28.10 -12.09
C TYR A 48 -12.47 29.10 -11.02
N ALA A 49 -12.04 28.90 -9.77
CA ALA A 49 -12.31 29.81 -8.66
C ALA A 49 -11.65 31.18 -8.84
N TYR A 50 -10.45 31.22 -9.43
CA TYR A 50 -9.77 32.49 -9.76
C TYR A 50 -10.54 33.30 -10.81
N LEU A 51 -11.11 32.63 -11.81
CA LEU A 51 -11.91 33.28 -12.86
C LEU A 51 -13.32 33.66 -12.39
N ASN A 52 -13.91 32.88 -11.47
CA ASN A 52 -15.27 33.08 -10.98
C ASN A 52 -15.34 32.90 -9.45
N PRO A 53 -15.06 33.96 -8.67
CA PRO A 53 -15.02 33.88 -7.21
C PRO A 53 -16.35 33.45 -6.56
N ALA A 54 -17.48 33.62 -7.24
CA ALA A 54 -18.79 33.17 -6.75
C ALA A 54 -18.92 31.64 -6.63
N LEU A 55 -18.10 30.87 -7.35
CA LEU A 55 -18.14 29.40 -7.37
C LEU A 55 -17.31 28.74 -6.25
N ILE A 56 -16.53 29.51 -5.49
CA ILE A 56 -15.64 28.96 -4.46
C ILE A 56 -16.38 28.06 -3.46
N PRO A 57 -17.55 28.45 -2.89
CA PRO A 57 -18.27 27.60 -1.95
C PRO A 57 -18.76 26.28 -2.56
N GLN A 58 -19.07 26.26 -3.87
CA GLN A 58 -19.51 25.07 -4.58
C GLN A 58 -18.34 24.14 -4.92
N LEU A 59 -17.17 24.71 -5.27
CA LEU A 59 -15.99 23.95 -5.69
C LEU A 59 -15.24 23.32 -4.51
N PHE A 60 -15.24 24.00 -3.37
CA PHE A 60 -14.39 23.70 -2.22
C PHE A 60 -15.13 23.57 -0.88
N GLY A 61 -16.44 23.80 -0.83
CA GLY A 61 -17.26 23.63 0.38
C GLY A 61 -16.72 24.43 1.57
N TRP A 62 -16.58 23.76 2.71
CA TRP A 62 -16.01 24.31 3.96
C TRP A 62 -14.49 24.06 4.09
N SER A 63 -13.76 23.89 2.99
CA SER A 63 -12.31 23.66 3.09
C SER A 63 -11.60 24.88 3.69
N ILE A 64 -10.63 24.63 4.56
CA ILE A 64 -9.81 25.64 5.22
C ILE A 64 -9.09 26.45 4.13
N GLY A 65 -9.34 27.75 4.07
CA GLY A 65 -8.76 28.66 3.06
C GLY A 65 -9.63 28.93 1.82
N ALA A 66 -10.76 28.23 1.64
CA ALA A 66 -11.67 28.47 0.50
C ALA A 66 -12.93 29.24 0.91
N ASN A 67 -12.84 30.16 1.87
CA ASN A 67 -14.01 30.92 2.32
C ASN A 67 -13.90 32.41 1.92
N PRO A 68 -14.43 32.81 0.75
CA PRO A 68 -14.48 34.22 0.36
C PRO A 68 -15.36 35.06 1.30
N SER A 69 -16.20 34.40 2.11
CA SER A 69 -17.12 35.04 3.05
C SER A 69 -16.45 35.61 4.30
N ALA A 70 -15.21 35.20 4.62
CA ALA A 70 -14.52 35.69 5.81
C ALA A 70 -13.77 37.01 5.56
N LEU A 71 -13.44 37.36 4.30
CA LEU A 71 -12.59 38.51 3.99
C LEU A 71 -12.99 39.31 2.74
N GLY A 72 -14.21 39.15 2.20
CA GLY A 72 -14.79 40.07 1.21
C GLY A 72 -13.97 40.30 -0.07
N GLY A 73 -13.13 39.35 -0.48
CA GLY A 73 -12.13 39.57 -1.52
C GLY A 73 -11.80 38.30 -2.29
N SER A 74 -11.40 38.50 -3.54
CA SER A 74 -10.95 37.52 -4.54
C SER A 74 -10.16 36.33 -4.00
N PHE A 75 -10.32 35.16 -4.63
CA PHE A 75 -9.48 33.98 -4.41
C PHE A 75 -8.00 34.31 -4.62
N THR A 76 -7.18 34.20 -3.57
CA THR A 76 -5.76 34.59 -3.60
C THR A 76 -4.85 33.39 -3.83
N THR A 77 -3.59 33.63 -4.17
CA THR A 77 -2.57 32.57 -4.30
C THR A 77 -2.33 31.82 -2.99
N GLN A 78 -2.56 32.45 -1.83
CA GLN A 78 -2.45 31.79 -0.52
C GLN A 78 -3.55 30.72 -0.34
N ASP A 79 -4.76 31.01 -0.82
CA ASP A 79 -5.88 30.07 -0.78
C ASP A 79 -5.63 28.84 -1.66
N VAL A 80 -4.98 29.04 -2.82
CA VAL A 80 -4.53 27.94 -3.69
C VAL A 80 -3.61 26.97 -2.94
N LEU A 81 -2.63 27.50 -2.19
CA LEU A 81 -1.71 26.69 -1.40
C LEU A 81 -2.43 25.96 -0.26
N GLY A 82 -3.37 26.63 0.41
CA GLY A 82 -4.18 26.04 1.48
C GLY A 82 -5.01 24.85 1.00
N VAL A 83 -5.69 25.00 -0.13
CA VAL A 83 -6.54 23.94 -0.70
C VAL A 83 -5.71 22.79 -1.26
N LEU A 84 -4.52 23.05 -1.82
CA LEU A 84 -3.61 22.01 -2.31
C LEU A 84 -2.95 21.18 -1.21
N LEU A 85 -2.86 21.72 0.01
CA LEU A 85 -2.18 21.05 1.12
C LEU A 85 -2.82 19.70 1.46
N GLY A 86 -4.15 19.59 1.40
CA GLY A 86 -4.87 18.34 1.66
C GLY A 86 -4.52 17.22 0.67
N PRO A 87 -4.73 17.40 -0.64
CA PRO A 87 -4.37 16.42 -1.66
C PRO A 87 -2.88 16.06 -1.66
N ILE A 88 -1.99 17.03 -1.46
CA ILE A 88 -0.54 16.78 -1.38
C ILE A 88 -0.19 15.94 -0.13
N ALA A 89 -0.77 16.25 1.03
CA ALA A 89 -0.56 15.47 2.24
C ALA A 89 -1.05 14.02 2.08
N ALA A 90 -2.21 13.82 1.44
CA ALA A 90 -2.72 12.48 1.15
C ALA A 90 -1.78 11.71 0.20
N PHE A 91 -1.26 12.37 -0.83
CA PHE A 91 -0.30 11.76 -1.76
C PHE A 91 0.98 11.30 -1.04
N LEU A 92 1.56 12.16 -0.20
CA LEU A 92 2.75 11.83 0.59
C LEU A 92 2.49 10.73 1.61
N PHE A 93 1.33 10.74 2.26
CA PHE A 93 0.92 9.70 3.19
C PHE A 93 0.87 8.33 2.50
N TRP A 94 0.20 8.23 1.34
CA TRP A 94 0.09 6.97 0.62
C TRP A 94 1.42 6.50 0.02
N LEU A 95 2.32 7.42 -0.35
CA LEU A 95 3.71 7.07 -0.67
C LEU A 95 4.46 6.47 0.53
N GLY A 96 4.26 7.01 1.73
CA GLY A 96 4.79 6.43 2.96
C GLY A 96 4.25 5.02 3.22
N VAL A 97 2.93 4.84 3.07
CA VAL A 97 2.29 3.51 3.20
C VAL A 97 2.81 2.53 2.15
N LEU A 98 3.03 2.97 0.91
CA LEU A 98 3.64 2.15 -0.14
C LEU A 98 5.03 1.65 0.28
N MET A 99 5.86 2.52 0.84
CA MET A 99 7.19 2.14 1.33
C MET A 99 7.11 1.08 2.42
N VAL A 100 6.20 1.25 3.39
CA VAL A 100 5.96 0.26 4.45
C VAL A 100 5.44 -1.06 3.87
N ALA A 101 4.52 -1.00 2.91
CA ALA A 101 4.00 -2.20 2.24
C ALA A 101 5.10 -2.98 1.50
N ILE A 102 6.04 -2.27 0.85
CA ILE A 102 7.21 -2.88 0.23
C ILE A 102 8.11 -3.53 1.29
N MET A 103 8.35 -2.88 2.43
CA MET A 103 9.12 -3.48 3.54
C MET A 103 8.48 -4.76 4.05
N VAL A 104 7.15 -4.79 4.23
CA VAL A 104 6.41 -6.00 4.65
C VAL A 104 6.50 -7.10 3.58
N TYR A 105 6.44 -6.75 2.30
CA TYR A 105 6.62 -7.71 1.23
C TYR A 105 8.05 -8.28 1.19
N GLN A 106 9.05 -7.43 1.40
CA GLN A 106 10.46 -7.83 1.40
C GLN A 106 10.86 -8.61 2.66
N SER A 107 10.28 -8.35 3.83
CA SER A 107 10.53 -9.14 5.04
C SER A 107 10.10 -10.59 4.84
N GLY A 108 9.00 -10.80 4.11
CA GLY A 108 8.61 -12.11 3.61
C GLY A 108 9.64 -12.75 2.67
N LYS A 109 10.62 -12.05 2.08
CA LYS A 109 11.71 -12.70 1.33
C LYS A 109 12.90 -13.12 2.20
N ILE A 110 13.06 -12.55 3.40
CA ILE A 110 14.21 -12.80 4.28
C ILE A 110 13.93 -13.95 5.27
N VAL A 111 12.72 -14.01 5.81
CA VAL A 111 12.31 -15.08 6.75
C VAL A 111 12.12 -16.42 6.04
N LEU A 112 11.61 -16.39 4.80
CA LEU A 112 11.21 -17.59 4.07
C LEU A 112 12.33 -18.50 3.50
N PRO A 113 13.50 -18.02 3.03
CA PRO A 113 14.57 -18.93 2.58
C PRO A 113 15.12 -19.79 3.73
N VAL A 114 15.05 -19.30 4.97
CA VAL A 114 15.46 -20.06 6.16
C VAL A 114 14.47 -21.19 6.43
N GLU A 115 13.17 -20.92 6.32
CA GLU A 115 12.12 -21.92 6.57
C GLU A 115 12.02 -22.98 5.47
N GLU A 116 12.16 -22.60 4.19
CA GLU A 116 12.22 -23.56 3.07
C GLU A 116 13.46 -24.48 3.19
N TYR A 117 14.58 -23.95 3.70
CA TYR A 117 15.79 -24.73 3.97
C TYR A 117 15.57 -25.75 5.10
N GLU A 118 14.99 -25.33 6.24
CA GLU A 118 14.65 -26.24 7.34
C GLU A 118 13.66 -27.32 6.91
N GLN A 119 12.65 -26.95 6.12
CA GLN A 119 11.64 -27.89 5.65
C GLN A 119 12.25 -28.93 4.69
N ASN A 120 13.10 -28.51 3.74
CA ASN A 120 13.80 -29.43 2.85
C ASN A 120 14.77 -30.37 3.59
N ILE A 121 15.48 -29.88 4.60
CA ILE A 121 16.33 -30.73 5.47
C ILE A 121 15.49 -31.76 6.22
N SER A 122 14.33 -31.36 6.75
CA SER A 122 13.44 -32.27 7.47
C SER A 122 12.90 -33.38 6.58
N GLU A 123 12.50 -33.05 5.34
CA GLU A 123 12.01 -34.02 4.36
C GLU A 123 13.13 -34.96 3.88
N HIS A 124 14.34 -34.42 3.69
CA HIS A 124 15.51 -35.22 3.34
C HIS A 124 15.85 -36.25 4.43
N HIS A 125 15.87 -35.83 5.70
CA HIS A 125 16.08 -36.74 6.83
C HIS A 125 14.99 -37.81 6.92
N ARG A 126 13.73 -37.42 6.68
CA ARG A 126 12.59 -38.36 6.70
C ARG A 126 12.73 -39.45 5.62
N GLN A 127 13.20 -39.08 4.43
CA GLN A 127 13.47 -40.02 3.34
C GLN A 127 14.66 -40.95 3.66
N LEU A 128 15.73 -40.43 4.27
CA LEU A 128 16.87 -41.24 4.70
C LEU A 128 16.47 -42.27 5.76
N ILE A 129 15.67 -41.88 6.75
CA ILE A 129 15.15 -42.79 7.78
C ILE A 129 14.27 -43.87 7.16
N ALA A 130 13.38 -43.52 6.23
CA ALA A 130 12.55 -44.50 5.54
C ALA A 130 13.37 -45.52 4.73
N LYS A 131 14.43 -45.06 4.05
CA LYS A 131 15.38 -45.93 3.34
C LYS A 131 16.16 -46.85 4.29
N ALA A 132 16.61 -46.33 5.44
CA ALA A 132 17.32 -47.13 6.44
C ALA A 132 16.44 -48.23 7.06
N ILE A 133 15.17 -47.92 7.36
CA ILE A 133 14.20 -48.89 7.90
C ILE A 133 13.91 -49.99 6.88
N THR A 134 13.70 -49.63 5.62
CA THR A 134 13.44 -50.61 4.55
C THR A 134 14.65 -51.48 4.23
N ALA A 135 15.87 -50.93 4.29
CA ALA A 135 17.11 -51.69 4.14
C ALA A 135 17.32 -52.68 5.30
N LYS A 136 17.01 -52.28 6.54
CA LYS A 136 17.11 -53.15 7.72
C LYS A 136 16.10 -54.30 7.68
N LYS A 137 14.90 -54.09 7.12
CA LYS A 137 13.85 -55.12 7.00
C LYS A 137 14.13 -56.16 5.90
N LYS A 138 15.11 -55.92 5.02
CA LYS A 138 15.55 -56.84 3.95
C LYS A 138 16.74 -57.72 4.35
N LYS A 139 17.37 -57.47 5.50
CA LYS A 139 18.33 -58.39 6.13
C LYS A 139 17.61 -59.24 7.16
#